data_AF-A0A972YV06-F1
#
_entry.id   AF-A0A972YV06-F1
#
_cell.length_a   1.000
_cell.length_b   1.000
_cell.length_c   1.000
_cell.angle_alpha   90.00
_cell.angle_beta   90.00
_cell.angle_gamma   90.00
#
_symmetry.space_group_name_H-M   'P 1'
#
loop_
_entity.id
_entity.type
_entity.pdbx_description
1 polymer ?
#
loop_
_entity_poly.entity_id
_entity_poly.type
_entity_poly.pdbx_seq_one_letter_code
_entity_poly.pdbx_strand_id
1 'polypeptide(L)' 'MEVKIFTKILRAKIGFLPKSDVATDQGLEGEINLWLATQPNIKIQNITQSQSGGFFQPSTIVVSIWYK' A
#
# COMPACT_ATOMS: atom_id res chain seq x y z
N MET A 1 5.28 12.42 -17.51
CA MET A 1 5.64 11.72 -16.26
C MET A 1 4.35 11.15 -15.74
N GLU A 2 4.29 9.84 -15.57
CA GLU A 2 3.07 9.13 -15.20
C GLU A 2 3.10 8.74 -13.72
N VAL A 3 1.93 8.50 -13.15
CA VAL A 3 1.79 8.03 -11.77
C VAL A 3 0.81 6.86 -11.72
N LYS A 4 1.25 5.76 -11.10
CA LYS A 4 0.38 4.64 -10.72
C LYS A 4 0.15 4.71 -9.22
N ILE A 5 -1.13 4.72 -8.84
CA ILE A 5 -1.54 4.75 -7.43
C ILE A 5 -2.13 3.39 -7.07
N PHE A 6 -1.67 2.82 -5.97
CA PHE A 6 -2.22 1.64 -5.34
C PHE A 6 -2.77 2.02 -3.97
N THR A 7 -3.95 1.51 -3.64
CA THR A 7 -4.59 1.77 -2.35
C THR A 7 -5.03 0.48 -1.70
N LYS A 8 -4.87 0.39 -0.38
CA LYS A 8 -5.34 -0.77 0.39
C LYS A 8 -5.93 -0.32 1.72
N ILE A 9 -7.08 -0.86 2.06
CA ILE A 9 -7.70 -0.67 3.37
C ILE A 9 -7.27 -1.83 4.26
N LEU A 10 -6.50 -1.52 5.29
CA LEU A 10 -6.18 -2.43 6.37
C LEU A 10 -7.33 -2.48 7.36
N ARG A 11 -7.61 -3.68 7.86
CA ARG A 11 -8.65 -3.89 8.87
C ARG A 11 -8.38 -3.02 10.10
N ALA A 12 -9.42 -2.38 10.61
CA ALA A 12 -9.33 -1.65 11.87
C ALA A 12 -8.88 -2.59 13.00
N LYS A 13 -8.03 -2.09 13.89
CA LYS A 13 -7.71 -2.79 15.13
C LYS A 13 -8.98 -2.82 16.00
N ILE A 14 -9.61 -3.99 16.13
CA ILE A 14 -10.82 -4.16 16.94
C ILE A 14 -10.39 -4.56 18.36
N GLY A 15 -10.55 -3.61 19.30
CA GLY A 15 -10.37 -3.81 20.74
C GLY A 15 -9.14 -3.13 21.34
N PHE A 16 -9.15 -3.00 22.67
CA PHE A 16 -8.07 -2.40 23.47
C PHE A 16 -6.91 -3.34 23.78
N LEU A 17 -7.10 -4.65 23.59
CA LEU A 17 -6.06 -5.65 23.82
C LEU A 17 -5.08 -5.68 22.62
N PRO A 18 -3.76 -5.74 22.87
CA PRO A 18 -2.80 -6.00 21.82
C PRO A 18 -3.04 -7.41 21.28
N LYS A 19 -3.74 -7.51 20.15
CA LYS A 19 -3.74 -8.72 19.34
C LYS A 19 -2.37 -8.84 18.68
N SER A 20 -1.82 -10.04 18.64
CA SER A 20 -0.62 -10.39 17.88
C SER A 20 -0.89 -10.40 16.37
N ASP A 21 -1.78 -9.54 15.87
CA ASP A 21 -2.06 -9.42 14.45
C ASP A 21 -0.74 -9.05 13.79
N VAL A 22 -0.21 -9.98 13.00
CA VAL A 22 1.02 -9.80 12.25
C VAL A 22 0.81 -8.59 11.33
N ALA A 23 1.73 -7.63 11.37
CA ALA A 23 1.69 -6.50 10.45
C ALA A 23 1.62 -7.04 9.01
N THR A 24 0.57 -6.68 8.28
CA THR A 24 0.30 -7.17 6.93
C THR A 24 -0.18 -6.02 6.08
N ASP A 25 0.26 -6.02 4.83
CA ASP A 25 -0.13 -5.10 3.77
C ASP A 25 -1.40 -5.57 3.02
N GLN A 26 -1.98 -6.70 3.44
CA GLN A 26 -3.12 -7.36 2.79
C GLN A 26 -2.87 -7.70 1.30
N GLY A 27 -1.61 -7.96 0.92
CA GLY A 27 -1.23 -8.37 -0.45
C GLY A 27 -0.97 -7.20 -1.41
N LEU A 28 -0.89 -5.97 -0.90
CA LEU A 28 -0.58 -4.77 -1.69
C LEU A 28 0.77 -4.87 -2.43
N GLU A 29 1.80 -5.43 -1.78
CA GLU A 29 3.11 -5.68 -2.39
C GLU A 29 2.99 -6.64 -3.58
N GLY A 30 2.19 -7.70 -3.44
CA GLY A 30 1.91 -8.64 -4.52
C GLY A 30 1.26 -7.95 -5.73
N GLU A 31 0.28 -7.08 -5.49
CA GLU A 31 -0.39 -6.30 -6.54
C GLU A 31 0.58 -5.34 -7.25
N ILE A 32 1.44 -4.65 -6.49
CA ILE A 32 2.47 -3.76 -7.03
C ILE A 32 3.46 -4.55 -7.89
N ASN A 33 3.98 -5.67 -7.38
CA ASN A 33 4.94 -6.50 -8.09
C ASN A 33 4.36 -7.09 -9.38
N LEU A 34 3.10 -7.54 -9.36
CA LEU A 34 2.40 -8.00 -10.55
C LEU A 34 2.28 -6.88 -11.59
N TRP A 35 1.92 -5.66 -11.18
CA TRP A 35 1.88 -4.54 -12.10
C TRP A 35 3.26 -4.20 -12.67
N LEU A 36 4.30 -4.12 -11.83
CA LEU A 36 5.68 -3.86 -12.27
C LEU A 36 6.15 -4.90 -13.30
N ALA A 37 5.81 -6.18 -13.11
CA ALA A 37 6.12 -7.24 -14.07
C ALA A 37 5.47 -7.03 -15.45
N THR A 38 4.33 -6.34 -15.52
CA THR A 38 3.68 -5.96 -16.80
C THR A 38 4.30 -4.73 -17.46
N GLN A 39 5.20 -4.02 -16.77
CA GLN A 39 5.79 -2.75 -17.21
C GLN A 39 7.33 -2.87 -17.35
N PRO A 40 7.87 -3.75 -18.21
CA PRO A 40 9.31 -4.02 -18.27
C PRO A 40 10.17 -2.83 -18.71
N ASN A 41 9.57 -1.81 -19.33
CA ASN A 41 10.28 -0.71 -19.97
C ASN A 41 10.12 0.63 -19.25
N ILE A 42 9.47 0.68 -18.08
CA ILE A 42 9.32 1.93 -17.34
C ILE A 42 10.54 2.21 -16.47
N LYS A 43 10.91 3.49 -16.36
CA LYS A 43 11.92 3.96 -15.40
C LYS A 43 11.24 4.61 -14.21
N ILE A 44 11.25 3.91 -13.08
CA ILE A 44 10.78 4.45 -11.80
C ILE A 44 11.63 5.67 -11.42
N GLN A 45 10.96 6.78 -11.12
CA GLN A 45 11.57 8.03 -10.68
C GLN A 45 11.43 8.22 -9.17
N ASN A 46 10.29 7.83 -8.62
CA ASN A 46 10.00 7.98 -7.19
C ASN A 46 8.94 6.96 -6.75
N ILE A 47 9.01 6.56 -5.48
CA ILE A 47 7.96 5.79 -4.80
C ILE A 47 7.70 6.45 -3.46
N THR A 48 6.45 6.75 -3.16
CA THR A 48 6.05 7.23 -1.84
C THR A 48 4.95 6.35 -1.28
N GLN A 49 5.00 6.12 0.02
CA GLN A 49 3.93 5.51 0.77
C GLN A 49 3.39 6.54 1.76
N SER A 50 2.07 6.67 1.83
CA SER A 50 1.39 7.34 2.94
C SER A 50 0.36 6.41 3.55
N GLN A 51 0.05 6.63 4.82
CA GLN A 51 -1.00 5.92 5.52
C GLN A 51 -1.85 6.91 6.29
N SER A 52 -3.16 6.73 6.25
CA SER A 52 -4.13 7.50 7.03
C SER A 52 -5.04 6.58 7.83
N GLY A 53 -5.70 7.12 8.86
CA GLY A 53 -6.52 6.35 9.79
C GLY A 53 -5.70 5.65 10.87
N GLY A 54 -6.40 4.94 11.74
CA GLY A 54 -5.83 4.38 12.97
C GLY A 54 -6.68 4.75 14.19
N PHE A 55 -6.62 3.89 15.21
CA PHE A 55 -7.47 3.83 16.40
C PHE A 55 -8.98 3.94 16.10
N PHE A 56 -9.68 2.81 16.16
CA PHE A 56 -11.12 2.65 15.83
C PHE A 56 -11.53 2.88 14.37
N GLN A 57 -10.66 3.39 13.49
CA GLN A 57 -10.91 3.48 12.05
C GLN A 57 -9.98 2.56 11.25
N PRO A 58 -10.43 1.97 10.13
CA PRO A 58 -9.56 1.27 9.20
C PRO A 58 -8.42 2.17 8.74
N SER A 59 -7.21 1.61 8.64
CA SER A 59 -6.08 2.36 8.08
C SER A 59 -6.07 2.20 6.56
N THR A 60 -5.88 3.29 5.83
CA THR A 60 -5.72 3.25 4.37
C THR A 60 -4.26 3.48 4.05
N ILE A 61 -3.64 2.55 3.32
CA ILE A 61 -2.32 2.71 2.72
C ILE A 61 -2.51 3.22 1.29
N VAL A 62 -1.70 4.20 0.90
CA VAL A 62 -1.60 4.69 -0.47
C VAL A 62 -0.13 4.62 -0.88
N VAL A 63 0.15 3.92 -1.98
CA VAL A 63 1.46 3.87 -2.62
C VAL A 63 1.37 4.54 -3.98
N SER A 64 2.22 5.53 -4.21
CA SER A 64 2.32 6.25 -5.48
C SER A 64 3.66 5.94 -6.12
N ILE A 65 3.64 5.46 -7.36
CA ILE A 65 4.84 5.17 -8.15
C ILE A 65 4.86 6.12 -9.33
N TRP A 66 5.86 7.00 -9.38
CA TRP A 66 6.10 7.91 -10.49
C TRP A 66 7.11 7.31 -11.44
N TYR A 67 6.80 7.30 -12.73
CA TYR A 67 7.63 6.67 -13.74
C TYR A 67 7.64 7.45 -15.06
N LYS A 68 8.60 7.10 -15.92
CA LYS A 68 8.76 7.59 -17.30
C LYS A 68 8.94 6.42 -18.24
#